data_AF-A0A522IHE2-F1
#
_entry.id   AF-A0A522IHE2-F1
#
_cell.length_a   1.000
_cell.length_b   1.000
_cell.length_c   1.000
_cell.angle_alpha   90.00
_cell.angle_beta   90.00
_cell.angle_gamma   90.00
#
_symmetry.space_group_name_H-M   'P 1'
#
loop_
_entity.id
_entity.type
_entity.pdbx_description
1 polymer ?
#
loop_
_entity_poly.entity_id
_entity_poly.type
_entity_poly.pdbx_seq_one_letter_code
_entity_poly.pdbx_strand_id
1 'polypeptide(L)'
;MVEDDVLMHLKTLLDDGAPSNVATCRVSAPLQQPWGRPCVLVEWTTPLDDGARRQVVPAETTALDIARLVAAHVPGRRILLNGEPIEAERGRARS
;
A
#
# COMPACT_ATOMS: atom_id res chain seq x y z
N MET A 1 -6.24 -5.65 -15.97
CA MET A 1 -5.65 -4.33 -15.65
C MET A 1 -4.57 -4.57 -14.60
N VAL A 2 -3.59 -3.66 -14.39
CA VAL A 2 -2.49 -3.89 -13.42
C VAL A 2 -3.02 -4.25 -12.02
N GLU A 3 -4.15 -3.69 -11.62
CA GLU A 3 -4.83 -4.03 -10.36
C GLU A 3 -5.22 -5.51 -10.27
N ASP A 4 -5.76 -6.10 -11.34
CA ASP A 4 -6.18 -7.51 -11.36
C ASP A 4 -4.97 -8.45 -11.18
N ASP A 5 -3.86 -8.12 -11.85
CA ASP A 5 -2.61 -8.88 -11.76
C ASP A 5 -1.99 -8.79 -10.36
N VAL A 6 -2.03 -7.59 -9.75
CA VAL A 6 -1.59 -7.37 -8.36
C VAL A 6 -2.44 -8.19 -7.40
N LEU A 7 -3.77 -8.17 -7.56
CA LEU A 7 -4.68 -8.95 -6.72
C LEU A 7 -4.48 -10.47 -6.90
N MET A 8 -4.20 -10.93 -8.13
CA MET A 8 -3.87 -12.34 -8.39
C MET A 8 -2.59 -12.76 -7.67
N HIS A 9 -1.52 -11.96 -7.79
CA HIS A 9 -0.27 -12.22 -7.09
C HIS A 9 -0.43 -12.16 -5.57
N LEU A 10 -1.21 -11.20 -5.06
CA LEU A 10 -1.50 -11.07 -3.64
C LEU A 10 -2.18 -12.29 -3.07
N LYS A 11 -3.22 -12.82 -3.76
CA LYS A 11 -3.87 -14.06 -3.33
C LYS A 11 -2.87 -15.20 -3.25
N THR A 12 -2.08 -15.39 -4.31
CA THR A 12 -1.06 -16.44 -4.37
C THR A 12 -0.03 -16.32 -3.25
N LEU A 13 0.44 -15.11 -2.94
CA LEU A 13 1.43 -14.86 -1.88
C LEU A 13 0.86 -15.07 -0.47
N LEU A 14 -0.44 -14.86 -0.29
CA LEU A 14 -1.10 -14.91 1.02
C LEU A 14 -1.77 -16.26 1.29
N ASP A 15 -1.97 -17.10 0.27
CA ASP A 15 -2.46 -18.47 0.42
C ASP A 15 -1.44 -19.40 1.14
N ASP A 16 -0.18 -18.96 1.31
CA ASP A 16 0.92 -19.67 1.99
C ASP A 16 0.84 -19.67 3.55
N GLY A 17 -0.35 -19.43 4.12
CA GLY A 17 -0.62 -19.60 5.55
C GLY A 17 -0.29 -18.41 6.45
N ALA A 18 0.11 -17.28 5.89
CA ALA A 18 0.12 -16.01 6.62
C ALA A 18 -1.31 -15.42 6.63
N PRO A 19 -1.83 -14.89 7.75
CA PRO A 19 -3.13 -14.24 7.74
C PRO A 19 -3.14 -13.12 6.70
N SER A 20 -3.93 -13.31 5.64
CA SER A 20 -4.06 -12.38 4.53
C SER A 20 -4.79 -11.13 5.01
N ASN A 21 -4.02 -10.23 5.60
CA ASN A 21 -4.55 -9.01 6.18
C ASN A 21 -4.92 -7.97 5.11
N VAL A 22 -5.13 -8.31 3.84
CA VAL A 22 -5.42 -7.31 2.79
C VAL A 22 -6.86 -7.49 2.31
N ALA A 23 -7.72 -6.54 2.63
CA ALA A 23 -9.13 -6.55 2.26
C ALA A 23 -9.38 -5.94 0.88
N THR A 24 -8.64 -4.88 0.54
CA THR A 24 -8.71 -4.23 -0.78
C THR A 24 -7.32 -3.78 -1.21
N CYS A 25 -7.08 -3.73 -2.52
CA CYS A 25 -5.88 -3.14 -3.11
C CYS A 25 -6.27 -2.40 -4.40
N ARG A 26 -5.81 -1.17 -4.57
CA ARG A 26 -6.03 -0.31 -5.72
C ARG A 26 -4.71 0.29 -6.18
N VAL A 27 -4.57 0.46 -7.49
CA VAL A 27 -3.37 1.03 -8.12
C VAL A 27 -3.82 2.12 -9.07
N SER A 28 -3.37 3.35 -8.83
CA SER A 28 -3.70 4.47 -9.71
C SER A 28 -3.13 4.28 -11.12
N ALA A 29 -3.66 5.04 -12.07
CA ALA A 29 -2.94 5.28 -13.32
C ALA A 29 -1.57 5.93 -13.03
N PRO A 30 -0.57 5.77 -13.93
CA PRO A 30 0.71 6.46 -13.81
C PRO A 30 0.54 7.98 -13.73
N LEU A 31 1.11 8.56 -12.67
CA LEU A 31 1.17 9.99 -12.42
C LEU A 31 2.51 10.52 -12.91
N GLN A 32 2.47 11.48 -13.84
CA GLN A 32 3.66 12.21 -14.26
C GLN A 32 4.05 13.20 -13.16
N GLN A 33 5.30 13.12 -12.70
CA GLN A 33 5.83 14.05 -11.70
C GLN A 33 6.39 15.29 -12.40
N PRO A 34 6.26 16.49 -11.81
CA PRO A 34 6.85 17.72 -12.36
C PRO A 34 8.36 17.62 -12.58
N TRP A 35 9.03 16.86 -11.70
CA TRP A 35 10.43 16.46 -11.83
C TRP A 35 10.58 15.02 -11.37
N GLY A 36 11.35 14.22 -12.11
CA GLY A 36 11.62 12.82 -11.78
C GLY A 36 10.84 11.83 -12.64
N ARG A 37 10.84 10.57 -12.19
CA ARG A 37 10.19 9.47 -12.92
C ARG A 37 8.69 9.42 -12.64
N PRO A 38 7.88 8.88 -13.57
CA PRO A 38 6.48 8.62 -13.31
C PRO A 38 6.32 7.66 -12.13
N CYS A 39 5.24 7.81 -11.37
CA CYS A 39 4.95 6.96 -10.22
C CYS A 39 3.50 6.50 -10.25
N VAL A 40 3.17 5.49 -9.45
CA VAL A 40 1.80 5.06 -9.18
C VAL A 40 1.55 5.10 -7.68
N LEU A 41 0.31 5.39 -7.30
CA LEU A 41 -0.16 5.29 -5.93
C LEU A 41 -0.79 3.92 -5.73
N VAL A 42 -0.26 3.17 -4.77
CA VAL A 42 -0.83 1.90 -4.31
C VAL A 42 -1.57 2.18 -3.01
N GLU A 43 -2.85 1.84 -2.95
CA GLU A 43 -3.70 1.97 -1.76
C GLU A 43 -4.26 0.61 -1.37
N TRP A 44 -4.17 0.23 -0.09
CA TRP A 44 -4.75 -1.02 0.42
C TRP A 44 -5.34 -0.86 1.82
N THR A 45 -6.33 -1.69 2.13
CA THR A 45 -6.92 -1.77 3.47
C THR A 45 -6.64 -3.12 4.09
N THR A 46 -6.59 -3.15 5.43
CA THR A 46 -6.53 -4.41 6.18
C THR A 46 -7.77 -4.55 7.06
N PRO A 47 -8.26 -5.77 7.33
CA PRO A 47 -9.34 -5.96 8.31
C PRO A 47 -8.96 -5.50 9.73
N LEU A 48 -7.66 -5.34 10.01
CA LEU A 48 -7.11 -5.01 11.32
C LEU A 48 -6.73 -3.51 11.46
N ASP A 49 -6.82 -2.71 10.39
CA ASP A 49 -6.51 -1.28 10.39
C ASP A 49 -7.75 -0.47 9.97
N ASP A 50 -8.13 0.53 10.77
CA ASP A 50 -9.25 1.44 10.47
C ASP A 50 -8.99 2.38 9.27
N GLY A 51 -7.78 2.38 8.70
CA GLY A 51 -7.36 3.32 7.68
C GLY A 51 -6.73 2.67 6.45
N ALA A 52 -7.01 3.23 5.27
CA ALA A 52 -6.32 2.87 4.04
C ALA A 52 -4.83 3.24 4.13
N ARG A 53 -3.98 2.26 3.85
CA ARG A 53 -2.53 2.40 3.69
C ARG A 53 -2.22 2.83 2.27
N ARG A 54 -1.20 3.65 2.11
CA ARG A 54 -0.81 4.24 0.82
C ARG A 54 0.69 4.23 0.68
N GLN A 55 1.16 3.87 -0.51
CA GLN A 55 2.57 3.99 -0.87
C GLN A 55 2.70 4.40 -2.33
N VAL A 56 3.62 5.32 -2.59
CA VAL A 56 4.01 5.72 -3.94
C VAL A 56 5.19 4.86 -4.37
N VAL A 57 5.09 4.26 -5.56
CA VAL A 57 6.17 3.46 -6.17
C VAL A 57 6.43 3.94 -7.60
N PRO A 58 7.63 3.68 -8.18
CA PRO A 58 7.89 3.96 -9.59
C PRO A 58 6.85 3.30 -10.50
N ALA A 59 6.48 3.95 -11.60
CA ALA A 59 5.47 3.43 -12.51
C ALA A 59 5.92 2.14 -13.24
N GLU A 60 7.23 1.91 -13.33
CA GLU A 60 7.83 0.68 -13.85
C GLU A 60 7.81 -0.50 -12.86
N THR A 61 7.33 -0.29 -11.62
CA THR A 61 7.24 -1.36 -10.62
C THR A 61 6.27 -2.44 -11.10
N THR A 62 6.70 -3.70 -11.07
CA THR A 62 5.89 -4.81 -11.56
C THR A 62 4.72 -5.11 -10.63
N ALA A 63 3.65 -5.71 -11.16
CA ALA A 63 2.50 -6.15 -10.37
C ALA A 63 2.90 -7.10 -9.22
N LEU A 64 3.87 -7.99 -9.47
CA LEU A 64 4.40 -8.91 -8.45
C LEU A 64 5.13 -8.17 -7.34
N ASP A 65 5.94 -7.17 -7.67
CA ASP A 65 6.68 -6.41 -6.67
C ASP A 65 5.76 -5.50 -5.84
N ILE A 66 4.72 -4.94 -6.46
CA ILE A 66 3.64 -4.26 -5.73
C ILE A 66 2.93 -5.23 -4.78
N ALA A 67 2.61 -6.44 -5.24
CA ALA A 67 1.98 -7.46 -4.39
C ALA A 67 2.87 -7.84 -3.20
N ARG A 68 4.18 -8.02 -3.40
CA ARG A 68 5.15 -8.27 -2.33
C ARG A 68 5.22 -7.13 -1.32
N LEU A 69 5.22 -5.89 -1.81
CA LEU A 69 5.22 -4.68 -0.97
C LEU A 69 3.98 -4.63 -0.08
N VAL A 70 2.81 -4.91 -0.65
CA VAL A 70 1.54 -4.91 0.08
C VAL A 70 1.49 -6.09 1.07
N ALA A 71 1.96 -7.28 0.67
CA ALA A 71 2.01 -8.47 1.53
C ALA A 71 3.00 -8.33 2.71
N ALA A 72 4.07 -7.55 2.54
CA ALA A 72 5.04 -7.27 3.61
C ALA A 72 4.53 -6.28 4.66
N HIS A 73 3.30 -5.76 4.52
CA HIS A 73 2.72 -4.83 5.48
C HIS A 73 2.56 -5.47 6.86
N VAL A 74 3.04 -4.76 7.89
CA VAL A 74 2.86 -5.14 9.30
C VAL A 74 1.86 -4.17 9.92
N PRO A 75 0.70 -4.64 10.41
CA PRO A 75 -0.27 -3.79 11.10
C PRO A 75 0.38 -2.96 12.22
N GLY A 76 -0.01 -1.69 12.36
CA GLY A 76 0.61 -0.75 13.30
C GLY A 76 1.95 -0.13 12.86
N ARG A 77 2.60 -0.66 11.82
CA ARG A 77 3.81 -0.04 11.24
C ARG A 77 3.41 1.08 10.28
N ARG A 78 3.80 2.31 10.60
CA ARG A 78 3.58 3.47 9.72
C ARG A 78 4.73 3.57 8.73
N ILE A 79 4.42 3.69 7.44
CA ILE A 79 5.39 4.02 6.41
C ILE A 79 5.75 5.49 6.59
N LEU A 80 7.01 5.76 6.86
CA LEU A 80 7.56 7.10 7.06
C LEU A 80 7.61 7.83 5.72
N LEU A 81 7.17 9.08 5.66
CA LEU A 81 7.34 9.93 4.48
C LEU A 81 8.80 10.41 4.51
N ASN A 82 9.63 9.96 3.57
CA ASN A 82 11.06 10.29 3.50
C ASN A 82 11.87 9.91 4.75
N GLY A 83 11.44 8.91 5.53
CA GLY A 83 12.11 8.52 6.78
C GLY A 83 11.64 9.29 8.02
N GLU A 84 10.72 10.25 7.88
CA GLU A 84 10.14 10.98 9.01
C GLU A 84 8.77 10.40 9.42
N PRO A 85 8.51 10.24 10.73
CA PRO A 85 7.21 9.85 11.21
C PRO A 85 6.21 10.96 10.90
N ILE A 86 5.16 10.60 10.16
CA ILE A 86 4.00 11.46 10.01
C ILE A 86 3.39 11.57 11.40
N GLU A 87 3.57 12.71 12.07
CA GLU A 87 3.05 12.96 13.41
C GLU A 87 1.57 12.59 13.44
N ALA A 88 1.17 11.79 14.42
CA ALA A 88 -0.22 11.45 14.60
C ALA A 88 -0.99 12.75 14.84
N GLU A 89 -2.10 12.98 14.12
CA GLU A 89 -3.14 13.84 14.67
C GLU A 89 -3.50 13.25 16.03
N ARG A 90 -3.00 13.88 17.10
CA ARG A 90 -3.40 13.57 18.46
C ARG A 90 -4.91 13.69 18.44
N GLY A 91 -5.57 12.56 18.69
CA GLY A 91 -7.02 12.48 18.78
C GLY A 91 -7.52 13.72 19.50
N ARG A 92 -8.38 14.48 18.82
CA ARG A 92 -9.15 15.55 19.41
C ARG A 92 -9.96 14.90 20.51
N ALA A 93 -9.40 14.87 21.72
CA ALA A 93 -10.12 14.55 22.94
C ALA A 93 -11.32 15.50 22.93
N ARG A 94 -12.51 14.93 22.71
CA ARG A 94 -13.74 15.66 22.88
C ARG A 94 -13.85 15.95 24.38
N SER A 95 -13.57 17.20 24.74
CA SER A 95 -13.93 17.80 26.02
C SER A 95 -15.44 17.88 26.15
#